data_AF-A0A4V2YN14-F1
#
_entry.id   AF-A0A4V2YN14-F1
#
_cell.length_a   1.000
_cell.length_b   1.000
_cell.length_c   1.000
_cell.angle_alpha   90.00
_cell.angle_beta   90.00
_cell.angle_gamma   90.00
#
_symmetry.space_group_name_H-M   'P 1'
#
loop_
_entity.id
_entity.type
_entity.pdbx_description
1 polymer ?
#
loop_
_entity_poly.entity_id
_entity_poly.type
_entity_poly.pdbx_seq_one_letter_code
_entity_poly.pdbx_strand_id
1 'polypeptide(L)'
;MRKAVSGVFLTTLVLAGCSSGEAPEPAASATPAQPSAAETAKLRAALLPVPKGMSIAYGPEVGAFGTLKSTQQGMEALRHAKAERPECAGAAQLDAARPEVAKSPAAVVAFSADRGSITQAVVSLPAPAFPAPLPKQCASYTADVGGTKVTYRTRTLKMPVKGDESQAYLTTAAGEKNNAQIGSVMIRRGAVVMSMLVVGQQVKPQGLYELARLADQSLAKATA
;
A
#
# COMPACT_ATOMS: atom_id res chain seq x y z
N MET A 1 18.54 27.26 -56.04
CA MET A 1 17.94 28.06 -57.13
C MET A 1 16.44 27.80 -57.18
N ARG A 2 15.64 28.86 -57.46
CA ARG A 2 14.16 28.91 -57.67
C ARG A 2 13.32 28.78 -56.39
N LYS A 3 12.86 29.88 -55.76
CA LYS A 3 11.80 30.87 -56.11
C LYS A 3 10.36 30.33 -56.00
N ALA A 4 9.69 30.82 -54.94
CA ALA A 4 8.30 31.29 -54.77
C ALA A 4 7.19 30.83 -55.72
N VAL A 5 6.02 30.51 -55.14
CA VAL A 5 4.71 30.93 -55.66
C VAL A 5 3.77 31.27 -54.50
N SER A 6 3.26 32.51 -54.56
CA SER A 6 2.19 33.09 -53.76
C SER A 6 0.83 32.57 -54.26
N GLY A 7 -0.12 32.33 -53.37
CA GLY A 7 -1.48 31.89 -53.74
C GLY A 7 -2.51 32.37 -52.74
N VAL A 8 -3.01 33.58 -52.95
CA VAL A 8 -4.18 34.18 -52.31
C VAL A 8 -5.41 33.35 -52.67
N PHE A 9 -6.20 32.94 -51.66
CA PHE A 9 -7.63 32.69 -51.85
C PHE A 9 -8.40 33.40 -50.75
N LEU A 10 -9.07 34.46 -51.19
CA LEU A 10 -10.06 35.24 -50.49
C LEU A 10 -11.42 34.57 -50.74
N THR A 11 -12.03 33.96 -49.74
CA THR A 11 -13.49 33.70 -49.79
C THR A 11 -14.08 33.76 -48.40
N THR A 12 -14.62 34.92 -48.07
CA THR A 12 -15.63 35.14 -47.04
C THR A 12 -16.91 34.41 -47.41
N LEU A 13 -17.35 33.47 -46.57
CA LEU A 13 -18.72 32.95 -46.52
C LEU A 13 -19.30 33.31 -45.16
N VAL A 14 -20.17 34.32 -45.16
CA VAL A 14 -21.06 34.66 -44.05
C VAL A 14 -22.23 33.70 -44.10
N LEU A 15 -22.33 32.81 -43.11
CA LEU A 15 -23.57 32.10 -42.79
C LEU A 15 -24.03 32.58 -41.42
N ALA A 16 -25.07 33.40 -41.44
CA ALA A 16 -25.90 33.65 -40.28
C ALA A 16 -26.70 32.38 -39.97
N GLY A 17 -26.67 31.94 -38.71
CA GLY A 17 -27.40 30.78 -38.25
C GLY A 17 -27.11 30.49 -36.78
N CYS A 18 -27.77 31.25 -35.89
CA CYS A 18 -27.94 30.86 -34.50
C CYS A 18 -28.79 29.57 -34.46
N SER A 19 -28.16 28.46 -34.10
CA SER A 19 -28.85 27.36 -33.44
C SER A 19 -27.93 26.87 -32.33
N SER A 20 -28.31 27.21 -31.10
CA SER A 20 -27.71 26.71 -29.87
C SER A 20 -27.70 25.19 -29.89
N GLY A 21 -26.49 24.64 -29.91
CA GLY A 21 -26.26 23.21 -29.95
C GLY A 21 -24.79 22.94 -29.67
N GLU A 22 -24.31 23.47 -28.54
CA GLU A 22 -23.00 23.11 -27.98
C GLU A 22 -23.07 21.61 -27.65
N ALA A 23 -22.48 20.80 -28.53
CA ALA A 23 -22.22 19.40 -28.22
C ALA A 23 -21.31 19.40 -26.98
N PRO A 24 -21.65 18.65 -25.91
CA PRO A 24 -20.78 18.60 -24.74
C PRO A 24 -19.43 18.05 -25.17
N GLU A 25 -18.41 18.90 -25.03
CA GLU A 25 -17.02 18.52 -25.07
C GLU A 25 -16.84 17.31 -24.14
N PRO A 26 -16.17 16.22 -24.56
CA PRO A 26 -15.98 15.08 -23.70
C PRO A 26 -15.24 15.57 -22.46
N ALA A 27 -15.88 15.45 -21.29
CA ALA A 27 -15.33 15.85 -20.01
C ALA A 27 -13.88 15.37 -19.94
N ALA A 28 -12.94 16.32 -19.92
CA ALA A 28 -11.54 16.06 -19.75
C ALA A 28 -11.41 15.09 -18.57
N SER A 29 -10.89 13.90 -18.84
CA SER A 29 -10.71 12.87 -17.82
C SER A 29 -9.97 13.53 -16.66
N ALA A 30 -10.67 13.70 -15.54
CA ALA A 30 -10.11 14.32 -14.34
C ALA A 30 -8.82 13.59 -14.02
N THR A 31 -7.70 14.27 -14.25
CA THR A 31 -6.39 13.72 -13.88
C THR A 31 -6.45 13.49 -12.37
N PRO A 32 -6.05 12.32 -11.84
CA PRO A 32 -6.10 12.09 -10.41
C PRO A 32 -5.40 13.24 -9.68
N ALA A 33 -6.16 13.99 -8.88
CA ALA A 33 -5.61 15.12 -8.16
C ALA A 33 -4.46 14.61 -7.27
N GLN A 34 -3.30 15.26 -7.36
CA GLN A 34 -2.22 14.95 -6.43
C GLN A 34 -2.70 15.24 -5.00
N PRO A 35 -2.35 14.40 -4.02
CA PRO A 35 -2.76 14.64 -2.65
C PRO A 35 -2.31 16.01 -2.17
N SER A 36 -3.20 16.70 -1.46
CA SER A 36 -2.88 18.02 -0.91
C SER A 36 -1.72 17.94 0.09
N ALA A 37 -1.02 19.06 0.30
CA ALA A 37 0.02 19.13 1.34
C ALA A 37 -0.53 18.81 2.75
N ALA A 38 -1.79 19.18 3.02
CA ALA A 38 -2.48 18.88 4.27
C ALA A 38 -2.74 17.37 4.43
N GLU A 39 -3.19 16.69 3.36
CA GLU A 39 -3.38 15.23 3.36
C GLU A 39 -2.05 14.49 3.55
N THR A 40 -1.01 14.93 2.86
CA THR A 40 0.36 14.42 3.01
C THR A 40 0.85 14.55 4.46
N ALA A 41 0.66 15.71 5.08
CA ALA A 41 1.03 15.95 6.48
C ALA A 41 0.22 15.06 7.45
N LYS A 42 -1.08 14.93 7.21
CA LYS A 42 -1.99 14.06 7.98
C LYS A 42 -1.57 12.59 7.93
N LEU A 43 -1.24 12.06 6.74
CA LEU A 43 -0.78 10.68 6.58
C LEU A 43 0.56 10.44 7.28
N ARG A 44 1.49 11.39 7.16
CA ARG A 44 2.78 11.32 7.87
C ARG A 44 2.59 11.36 9.39
N ALA A 45 1.70 12.23 9.89
CA ALA A 45 1.41 12.35 11.32
C ALA A 45 0.70 11.12 11.89
N ALA A 46 0.01 10.33 11.06
CA ALA A 46 -0.61 9.07 11.47
C ALA A 46 0.42 7.94 11.68
N LEU A 47 1.65 8.06 11.16
CA LEU A 47 2.70 7.07 11.42
C LEU A 47 3.00 6.97 12.92
N LEU A 48 3.32 5.76 13.38
CA LEU A 48 3.69 5.53 14.77
C LEU A 48 5.12 6.03 14.99
N PRO A 49 5.44 6.53 16.20
CA PRO A 49 6.80 6.93 16.52
C PRO A 49 7.73 5.71 16.52
N VAL A 50 9.03 5.98 16.43
CA VAL A 50 10.08 4.95 16.48
C VAL A 50 9.91 4.10 17.76
N PRO A 51 9.73 2.77 17.64
CA PRO A 51 9.63 1.91 18.81
C PRO A 51 10.92 1.93 19.64
N LYS A 52 10.80 1.78 20.97
CA LYS A 52 11.95 1.74 21.87
C LYS A 52 12.95 0.65 21.45
N GLY A 53 14.22 1.04 21.32
CA GLY A 53 15.32 0.15 20.94
C GLY A 53 15.35 -0.21 19.45
N MET A 54 14.62 0.52 18.60
CA MET A 54 14.77 0.48 17.14
C MET A 54 15.26 1.82 16.62
N SER A 55 15.82 1.81 15.41
CA SER A 55 16.15 3.00 14.62
C SER A 55 15.32 3.03 13.35
N ILE A 56 15.20 4.21 12.74
CA ILE A 56 14.65 4.32 11.38
C ILE A 56 15.64 3.63 10.44
N ALA A 57 15.19 2.56 9.80
CA ALA A 57 15.94 1.90 8.74
C ALA A 57 15.72 2.64 7.41
N TYR A 58 14.51 3.15 7.22
CA TYR A 58 14.09 3.78 5.97
C TYR A 58 12.85 4.67 6.15
N GLY A 59 12.72 5.70 5.31
CA GLY A 59 11.60 6.65 5.33
C GLY A 59 11.71 7.69 6.47
N PRO A 60 10.61 8.38 6.83
CA PRO A 60 9.28 8.25 6.25
C PRO A 60 9.18 8.84 4.83
N GLU A 61 8.68 8.04 3.90
CA GLU A 61 8.28 8.47 2.56
C GLU A 61 6.80 8.87 2.54
N VAL A 62 6.42 9.77 1.62
CA VAL A 62 5.02 10.11 1.36
C VAL A 62 4.81 10.26 -0.16
N GLY A 63 3.68 9.80 -0.66
CA GLY A 63 3.36 9.81 -2.10
C GLY A 63 2.33 8.75 -2.46
N ALA A 64 2.21 8.42 -3.74
CA ALA A 64 1.36 7.30 -4.17
C ALA A 64 1.97 5.98 -3.70
N PHE A 65 1.17 5.11 -3.05
CA PHE A 65 1.67 3.93 -2.35
C PHE A 65 2.57 3.02 -3.21
N GLY A 66 2.17 2.74 -4.46
CA GLY A 66 2.90 1.88 -5.39
C GLY A 66 4.19 2.49 -5.95
N THR A 67 4.38 3.81 -5.81
CA THR A 67 5.59 4.51 -6.26
C THR A 67 6.63 4.67 -5.15
N LEU A 68 6.26 4.39 -3.89
CA LEU A 68 7.18 4.48 -2.76
C LEU A 68 8.24 3.40 -2.86
N LYS A 69 9.51 3.76 -2.62
CA LYS A 69 10.62 2.84 -2.85
C LYS A 69 10.57 1.64 -1.90
N SER A 70 10.12 1.80 -0.66
CA SER A 70 9.90 0.65 0.24
C SER A 70 8.85 -0.32 -0.29
N THR A 71 7.77 0.21 -0.88
CA THR A 71 6.70 -0.61 -1.49
C THR A 71 7.24 -1.36 -2.70
N GLN A 72 7.98 -0.68 -3.58
CA GLN A 72 8.60 -1.30 -4.75
C GLN A 72 9.60 -2.39 -4.36
N GLN A 73 10.43 -2.16 -3.34
CA GLN A 73 11.36 -3.15 -2.81
C GLN A 73 10.62 -4.37 -2.23
N GLY A 74 9.52 -4.16 -1.50
CA GLY A 74 8.67 -5.24 -1.01
C GLY A 74 8.06 -6.08 -2.13
N MET A 75 7.54 -5.42 -3.17
CA MET A 75 7.01 -6.11 -4.36
C MET A 75 8.09 -6.89 -5.11
N GLU A 76 9.29 -6.33 -5.25
CA GLU A 76 10.41 -7.02 -5.90
C GLU A 76 10.85 -8.25 -5.10
N ALA A 77 10.94 -8.13 -3.78
CA ALA A 77 11.24 -9.27 -2.92
C ALA A 77 10.20 -10.40 -3.07
N LEU A 78 8.91 -10.04 -3.18
CA LEU A 78 7.85 -11.03 -3.45
C LEU A 78 7.97 -11.65 -4.84
N ARG A 79 8.35 -10.90 -5.88
CA ARG A 79 8.58 -11.44 -7.24
C ARG A 79 9.76 -12.42 -7.30
N HIS A 80 10.81 -12.15 -6.53
CA HIS A 80 11.96 -13.04 -6.43
C HIS A 80 11.66 -14.33 -5.66
N ALA A 81 10.67 -14.31 -4.76
CA ALA A 81 10.17 -15.51 -4.12
C ALA A 81 9.29 -16.30 -5.10
N LYS A 82 9.80 -17.41 -5.62
CA LYS A 82 9.04 -18.29 -6.52
C LYS A 82 8.10 -19.16 -5.68
N ALA A 83 6.92 -18.62 -5.37
CA ALA A 83 5.89 -19.35 -4.64
C ALA A 83 5.23 -20.42 -5.54
N GLU A 84 5.00 -21.61 -4.99
CA GLU A 84 4.17 -22.65 -5.63
C GLU A 84 2.73 -22.17 -5.87
N ARG A 85 2.31 -21.18 -5.07
CA ARG A 85 1.02 -20.48 -5.14
C ARG A 85 1.27 -18.97 -5.19
N PRO A 86 1.54 -18.39 -6.38
CA PRO A 86 1.78 -16.95 -6.51
C PRO A 86 0.64 -16.09 -5.96
N GLU A 87 -0.60 -16.57 -6.05
CA GLU A 87 -1.79 -15.91 -5.52
C GLU A 87 -1.81 -15.77 -3.98
N CYS A 88 -0.97 -16.53 -3.28
CA CYS A 88 -0.84 -16.46 -1.84
C CYS A 88 0.22 -15.44 -1.37
N ALA A 89 1.09 -14.98 -2.28
CA ALA A 89 2.04 -13.92 -1.97
C ALA A 89 1.29 -12.61 -1.68
N GLY A 90 1.42 -12.10 -0.45
CA GLY A 90 0.71 -10.90 -0.04
C GLY A 90 -0.80 -11.09 0.22
N ALA A 91 -1.30 -12.33 0.27
CA ALA A 91 -2.70 -12.57 0.65
C ALA A 91 -3.01 -11.97 2.03
N ALA A 92 -4.20 -11.34 2.14
CA ALA A 92 -4.62 -10.57 3.30
C ALA A 92 -3.70 -9.37 3.67
N GLN A 93 -2.91 -8.87 2.71
CA GLN A 93 -2.18 -7.61 2.81
C GLN A 93 -2.78 -6.55 1.87
N LEU A 94 -2.33 -5.29 2.00
CA LEU A 94 -2.65 -4.25 1.03
C LEU A 94 -1.93 -4.55 -0.28
N ASP A 95 -2.70 -4.78 -1.33
CA ASP A 95 -2.17 -5.17 -2.63
C ASP A 95 -1.81 -3.94 -3.47
N ALA A 96 -0.52 -3.60 -3.48
CA ALA A 96 0.03 -2.52 -4.30
C ALA A 96 -0.02 -2.80 -5.82
N ALA A 97 -0.40 -4.01 -6.26
CA ALA A 97 -0.64 -4.30 -7.68
C ALA A 97 -2.02 -3.82 -8.14
N ARG A 98 -2.97 -3.62 -7.21
CA ARG A 98 -4.29 -3.05 -7.52
C ARG A 98 -4.17 -1.54 -7.80
N PRO A 99 -4.58 -1.04 -8.97
CA PRO A 99 -4.37 0.36 -9.35
C PRO A 99 -4.89 1.39 -8.36
N GLU A 100 -6.06 1.13 -7.76
CA GLU A 100 -6.70 1.98 -6.76
C GLU A 100 -5.89 2.06 -5.46
N VAL A 101 -5.22 0.97 -5.05
CA VAL A 101 -4.33 0.95 -3.89
C VAL A 101 -2.99 1.57 -4.25
N ALA A 102 -2.43 1.23 -5.42
CA ALA A 102 -1.15 1.72 -5.90
C ALA A 102 -1.10 3.25 -6.04
N LYS A 103 -2.19 3.85 -6.53
CA LYS A 103 -2.32 5.30 -6.75
C LYS A 103 -2.76 6.06 -5.50
N SER A 104 -3.18 5.36 -4.45
CA SER A 104 -3.66 5.98 -3.22
C SER A 104 -2.54 6.73 -2.50
N PRO A 105 -2.81 7.94 -1.97
CA PRO A 105 -1.88 8.65 -1.11
C PRO A 105 -1.49 7.81 0.11
N ALA A 106 -0.20 7.75 0.41
CA ALA A 106 0.33 6.94 1.49
C ALA A 106 1.57 7.56 2.14
N ALA A 107 1.81 7.16 3.38
CA ALA A 107 3.06 7.37 4.09
C ALA A 107 3.63 6.03 4.55
N VAL A 108 4.94 5.80 4.37
CA VAL A 108 5.60 4.54 4.74
C VAL A 108 6.90 4.79 5.49
N VAL A 109 7.13 4.04 6.56
CA VAL A 109 8.37 4.06 7.34
C VAL A 109 8.76 2.64 7.71
N ALA A 110 10.07 2.37 7.78
CA ALA A 110 10.59 1.11 8.29
C ALA A 110 11.55 1.35 9.45
N PHE A 111 11.43 0.52 10.47
CA PHE A 111 12.28 0.48 11.66
C PHE A 111 13.07 -0.83 11.68
N SER A 112 14.28 -0.79 12.22
CA SER A 112 15.11 -1.98 12.41
C SER A 112 15.81 -2.00 13.78
N ALA A 113 16.13 -3.21 14.21
CA ALA A 113 17.07 -3.54 15.28
C ALA A 113 17.63 -4.94 15.00
N ASP A 114 18.64 -5.38 15.75
CA ASP A 114 19.25 -6.72 15.58
C ASP A 114 18.23 -7.86 15.66
N ARG A 115 17.16 -7.67 16.43
CA ARG A 115 16.09 -8.65 16.63
C ARG A 115 15.06 -8.73 15.51
N GLY A 116 15.05 -7.78 14.57
CA GLY A 116 14.05 -7.72 13.50
C GLY A 116 13.69 -6.32 13.03
N SER A 117 12.66 -6.23 12.20
CA SER A 117 12.18 -5.00 11.58
C SER A 117 10.67 -4.83 11.69
N ILE A 118 10.23 -3.59 11.55
CA ILE A 118 8.81 -3.22 11.44
C ILE A 118 8.66 -2.27 10.27
N THR A 119 7.84 -2.63 9.29
CA THR A 119 7.42 -1.73 8.22
C THR A 119 5.99 -1.29 8.47
N GLN A 120 5.74 0.01 8.44
CA GLN A 120 4.42 0.60 8.61
C GLN A 120 4.03 1.36 7.35
N ALA A 121 2.81 1.14 6.86
CA ALA A 121 2.18 1.92 5.81
C ALA A 121 0.87 2.50 6.32
N VAL A 122 0.61 3.77 6.03
CA VAL A 122 -0.71 4.41 6.17
C VAL A 122 -1.16 4.81 4.78
N VAL A 123 -2.34 4.36 4.35
CA VAL A 123 -2.85 4.54 2.99
C VAL A 123 -4.26 5.14 3.04
N SER A 124 -4.48 6.23 2.30
CA SER A 124 -5.78 6.89 2.10
C SER A 124 -6.42 6.31 0.83
N LEU A 125 -7.37 5.41 0.99
CA LEU A 125 -8.06 4.78 -0.14
C LEU A 125 -9.17 5.69 -0.68
N PRO A 126 -9.54 5.58 -1.97
CA PRO A 126 -10.64 6.38 -2.54
C PRO A 126 -12.02 6.03 -1.97
N ALA A 127 -12.16 4.83 -1.40
CA ALA A 127 -13.36 4.38 -0.70
C ALA A 127 -12.95 3.46 0.47
N PRO A 128 -13.80 3.31 1.50
CA PRO A 128 -13.57 2.33 2.56
C PRO A 128 -13.43 0.92 1.97
N ALA A 129 -12.22 0.39 2.02
CA ALA A 129 -11.91 -0.96 1.57
C ALA A 129 -10.89 -1.59 2.50
N PHE A 130 -10.99 -2.90 2.69
CA PHE A 130 -10.10 -3.68 3.54
C PHE A 130 -9.76 -5.00 2.83
N PRO A 131 -8.55 -5.54 2.99
CA PRO A 131 -8.21 -6.83 2.39
C PRO A 131 -9.17 -7.93 2.84
N ALA A 132 -9.54 -8.78 1.89
CA ALA A 132 -10.29 -9.98 2.20
C ALA A 132 -9.49 -10.87 3.17
N PRO A 133 -10.16 -11.62 4.05
CA PRO A 133 -9.50 -12.57 4.94
C PRO A 133 -8.64 -13.57 4.17
N LEU A 134 -7.57 -14.03 4.82
CA LEU A 134 -6.67 -15.05 4.25
C LEU A 134 -7.45 -16.27 3.71
N PRO A 135 -7.34 -16.60 2.41
CA PRO A 135 -7.94 -17.80 1.86
C PRO A 135 -7.35 -19.06 2.50
N LYS A 136 -8.17 -20.09 2.73
CA LYS A 136 -7.73 -21.33 3.39
C LYS A 136 -6.53 -21.99 2.70
N GLN A 137 -6.51 -21.96 1.37
CA GLN A 137 -5.42 -22.48 0.56
C GLN A 137 -4.09 -21.72 0.74
N CYS A 138 -4.13 -20.49 1.26
CA CYS A 138 -2.95 -19.67 1.54
C CYS A 138 -2.49 -19.74 3.01
N ALA A 139 -3.14 -20.56 3.83
CA ALA A 139 -2.70 -20.81 5.20
C ALA A 139 -1.38 -21.60 5.26
N SER A 140 -1.03 -22.34 4.21
CA SER A 140 0.24 -23.04 4.10
C SER A 140 0.65 -23.17 2.64
N TYR A 141 1.87 -22.75 2.30
CA TYR A 141 2.44 -22.90 0.96
C TYR A 141 3.96 -22.90 1.04
N THR A 142 4.61 -23.30 -0.05
CA THR A 142 6.07 -23.28 -0.17
C THR A 142 6.50 -22.27 -1.22
N ALA A 143 7.65 -21.64 -1.00
CA ALA A 143 8.31 -20.82 -2.01
C ALA A 143 9.81 -21.13 -2.07
N ASP A 144 10.40 -21.01 -3.24
CA ASP A 144 11.85 -20.92 -3.40
C ASP A 144 12.27 -19.46 -3.24
N VAL A 145 13.11 -19.20 -2.24
CA VAL A 145 13.69 -17.89 -1.94
C VAL A 145 15.19 -18.01 -2.05
N GLY A 146 15.75 -17.51 -3.16
CA GLY A 146 17.20 -17.55 -3.39
C GLY A 146 17.79 -18.96 -3.42
N GLY A 147 17.08 -19.93 -3.99
CA GLY A 147 17.48 -21.34 -4.06
C GLY A 147 17.20 -22.14 -2.79
N THR A 148 16.61 -21.51 -1.75
CA THR A 148 16.21 -22.19 -0.52
C THR A 148 14.71 -22.41 -0.52
N LYS A 149 14.28 -23.66 -0.31
CA LYS A 149 12.88 -23.98 -0.11
C LYS A 149 12.41 -23.51 1.27
N VAL A 150 11.41 -22.65 1.32
CA VAL A 150 10.84 -22.08 2.55
C VAL A 150 9.36 -22.43 2.63
N THR A 151 8.95 -23.08 3.73
CA THR A 151 7.54 -23.35 4.02
C THR A 151 6.95 -22.21 4.84
N TYR A 152 5.93 -21.57 4.31
CA TYR A 152 5.12 -20.56 4.97
C TYR A 152 3.91 -21.21 5.62
N ARG A 153 3.63 -20.88 6.88
CA ARG A 153 2.39 -21.24 7.57
C ARG A 153 1.82 -20.02 8.27
N THR A 154 0.62 -19.61 7.88
CA THR A 154 -0.05 -18.42 8.40
C THR A 154 -1.26 -18.82 9.22
N ARG A 155 -1.40 -18.22 10.40
CA ARG A 155 -2.59 -18.33 11.24
C ARG A 155 -3.15 -16.96 11.58
N THR A 156 -4.47 -16.86 11.61
CA THR A 156 -5.17 -15.68 12.12
C THR A 156 -4.99 -15.57 13.64
N LEU A 157 -4.80 -14.36 14.13
CA LEU A 157 -4.76 -14.05 15.55
C LEU A 157 -6.11 -13.52 16.01
N LYS A 158 -6.59 -14.01 17.16
CA LYS A 158 -7.83 -13.53 17.79
C LYS A 158 -7.55 -12.25 18.58
N MET A 159 -7.47 -11.14 17.87
CA MET A 159 -7.29 -9.80 18.43
C MET A 159 -8.66 -9.14 18.69
N PRO A 160 -8.80 -8.31 19.74
CA PRO A 160 -9.97 -7.43 19.86
C PRO A 160 -10.11 -6.51 18.64
N VAL A 161 -11.33 -6.28 18.19
CA VAL A 161 -11.61 -5.38 17.06
C VAL A 161 -11.09 -3.97 17.37
N LYS A 162 -10.44 -3.35 16.38
CA LYS A 162 -9.95 -1.97 16.39
C LYS A 162 -10.43 -1.25 15.14
N GLY A 163 -10.61 0.07 15.24
CA GLY A 163 -11.20 0.86 14.17
C GLY A 163 -12.56 0.33 13.73
N ASP A 164 -12.85 0.49 12.44
CA ASP A 164 -14.04 -0.08 11.81
C ASP A 164 -13.81 -1.56 11.49
N GLU A 165 -12.58 -1.91 11.07
CA GLU A 165 -12.14 -3.26 10.78
C GLU A 165 -10.67 -3.45 11.17
N SER A 166 -10.35 -4.66 11.65
CA SER A 166 -8.97 -5.03 11.97
C SER A 166 -8.71 -6.51 11.78
N GLN A 167 -7.52 -6.86 11.30
CA GLN A 167 -7.06 -8.24 11.18
C GLN A 167 -5.60 -8.34 11.62
N ALA A 168 -5.23 -9.49 12.17
CA ALA A 168 -3.85 -9.78 12.52
C ALA A 168 -3.51 -11.24 12.18
N TYR A 169 -2.30 -11.45 11.66
CA TYR A 169 -1.80 -12.76 11.28
C TYR A 169 -0.41 -13.00 11.87
N LEU A 170 -0.09 -14.26 12.09
CA LEU A 170 1.28 -14.71 12.33
C LEU A 170 1.64 -15.78 11.31
N THR A 171 2.70 -15.52 10.56
CA THR A 171 3.26 -16.42 9.57
C THR A 171 4.62 -16.91 10.04
N THR A 172 4.84 -18.21 10.06
CA THR A 172 6.18 -18.79 10.19
C THR A 172 6.74 -19.05 8.79
N ALA A 173 7.95 -18.59 8.52
CA ALA A 173 8.72 -18.91 7.32
C ALA A 173 9.88 -19.82 7.74
N ALA A 174 9.78 -21.11 7.44
CA ALA A 174 10.74 -22.12 7.85
C ALA A 174 11.55 -22.62 6.65
N GLY A 175 12.86 -22.41 6.66
CA GLY A 175 13.81 -22.97 5.70
C GLY A 175 14.85 -23.85 6.41
N GLU A 176 15.71 -24.53 5.63
CA GLU A 176 16.68 -25.49 6.18
C GLU A 176 17.67 -24.87 7.17
N LYS A 177 18.09 -23.62 6.94
CA LYS A 177 19.13 -22.93 7.72
C LYS A 177 18.62 -21.75 8.53
N ASN A 178 17.48 -21.17 8.13
CA ASN A 178 16.97 -19.93 8.71
C ASN A 178 15.47 -20.04 8.92
N ASN A 179 15.01 -19.63 10.10
CA ASN A 179 13.61 -19.51 10.43
C ASN A 179 13.29 -18.05 10.76
N ALA A 180 12.15 -17.57 10.30
CA ALA A 180 11.63 -16.26 10.63
C ALA A 180 10.14 -16.34 10.97
N GLN A 181 9.68 -15.38 11.74
CA GLN A 181 8.28 -15.11 11.96
C GLN A 181 7.94 -13.74 11.41
N ILE A 182 6.79 -13.67 10.76
CA ILE A 182 6.23 -12.48 10.14
C ILE A 182 4.87 -12.25 10.79
N GLY A 183 4.77 -11.20 11.61
CA GLY A 183 3.49 -10.72 12.10
C GLY A 183 2.95 -9.66 11.16
N SER A 184 1.65 -9.70 10.88
CA SER A 184 0.98 -8.58 10.20
C SER A 184 -0.21 -8.11 11.01
N VAL A 185 -0.43 -6.81 11.01
CA VAL A 185 -1.56 -6.14 11.66
C VAL A 185 -2.07 -5.09 10.72
N MET A 186 -3.38 -5.07 10.52
CA MET A 186 -4.03 -4.05 9.70
C MET A 186 -5.27 -3.51 10.39
N ILE A 187 -5.47 -2.20 10.29
CA ILE A 187 -6.60 -1.48 10.86
C ILE A 187 -7.13 -0.49 9.85
N ARG A 188 -8.46 -0.41 9.73
CA ARG A 188 -9.16 0.60 8.94
C ARG A 188 -9.97 1.53 9.82
N ARG A 189 -9.91 2.83 9.53
CA ARG A 189 -10.86 3.84 10.01
C ARG A 189 -11.30 4.70 8.83
N GLY A 190 -12.59 4.68 8.52
CA GLY A 190 -13.12 5.25 7.28
C GLY A 190 -12.41 4.67 6.06
N ALA A 191 -11.84 5.54 5.23
CA ALA A 191 -11.07 5.16 4.05
C ALA A 191 -9.55 5.05 4.29
N VAL A 192 -9.08 5.25 5.53
CA VAL A 192 -7.66 5.16 5.86
C VAL A 192 -7.33 3.79 6.45
N VAL A 193 -6.32 3.12 5.89
CA VAL A 193 -5.81 1.84 6.36
C VAL A 193 -4.39 2.01 6.87
N MET A 194 -4.10 1.50 8.06
CA MET A 194 -2.74 1.32 8.54
C MET A 194 -2.39 -0.17 8.51
N SER A 195 -1.32 -0.51 7.80
CA SER A 195 -0.72 -1.85 7.76
C SER A 195 0.63 -1.84 8.43
N MET A 196 0.92 -2.85 9.24
CA MET A 196 2.22 -3.05 9.88
C MET A 196 2.66 -4.48 9.66
N LEU A 197 3.89 -4.63 9.18
CA LEU A 197 4.57 -5.91 8.98
C LEU A 197 5.75 -5.98 9.94
N VAL A 198 5.79 -7.00 10.79
CA VAL A 198 6.84 -7.23 11.79
C VAL A 198 7.59 -8.49 11.39
N VAL A 199 8.90 -8.40 11.15
CA VAL A 199 9.74 -9.56 10.82
C VAL A 199 10.77 -9.74 11.92
N GLY A 200 10.93 -10.96 12.43
CA GLY A 200 11.96 -11.29 13.41
C GLY A 200 12.05 -12.79 13.66
N GLN A 201 12.98 -13.22 14.51
CA GLN A 201 13.13 -14.65 14.84
C GLN A 201 11.92 -15.18 15.63
N GLN A 202 11.34 -14.32 16.47
CA GLN A 202 10.16 -14.63 17.27
C GLN A 202 9.25 -13.40 17.38
N VAL A 203 8.02 -13.52 16.89
CA VAL A 203 7.01 -12.46 16.96
C VAL A 203 5.94 -12.87 17.96
N LYS A 204 5.81 -12.10 19.04
CA LYS A 204 4.80 -12.35 20.08
C LYS A 204 3.45 -11.74 19.69
N PRO A 205 2.33 -12.51 19.72
CA PRO A 205 1.00 -11.97 19.43
C PRO A 205 0.64 -10.73 20.26
N GLN A 206 1.05 -10.68 21.52
CA GLN A 206 0.79 -9.52 22.40
C GLN A 206 1.43 -8.24 21.87
N GLY A 207 2.62 -8.34 21.24
CA GLY A 207 3.25 -7.18 20.60
C GLY A 207 2.47 -6.68 19.40
N LEU A 208 1.86 -7.58 18.62
CA LEU A 208 0.99 -7.24 17.50
C LEU A 208 -0.30 -6.57 17.99
N TYR A 209 -0.88 -7.03 19.10
CA TYR A 209 -2.08 -6.42 19.68
C TYR A 209 -1.81 -5.02 20.23
N GLU A 210 -0.62 -4.79 20.78
CA GLU A 210 -0.20 -3.48 21.23
C GLU A 210 0.04 -2.52 20.05
N LEU A 211 0.69 -2.99 18.99
CA LEU A 211 0.80 -2.23 17.74
C LEU A 211 -0.57 -1.88 17.18
N ALA A 212 -1.53 -2.80 17.23
CA ALA A 212 -2.90 -2.53 16.81
C ALA A 212 -3.57 -1.45 17.66
N ARG A 213 -3.42 -1.51 18.99
CA ARG A 213 -3.94 -0.48 19.90
C ARG A 213 -3.35 0.90 19.59
N LEU A 214 -2.05 1.00 19.36
CA LEU A 214 -1.37 2.24 19.02
C LEU A 214 -1.80 2.79 17.66
N ALA A 215 -1.87 1.91 16.66
CA ALA A 215 -2.34 2.25 15.32
C ALA A 215 -3.77 2.79 15.33
N ASP A 216 -4.66 2.15 16.09
CA ASP A 216 -6.04 2.59 16.27
C ASP A 216 -6.14 4.01 16.86
N GLN A 217 -5.35 4.27 17.91
CA GLN A 217 -5.28 5.60 18.54
C GLN A 217 -4.70 6.66 17.61
N SER A 218 -3.67 6.31 16.83
CA SER A 218 -3.06 7.23 15.87
C SER A 218 -4.01 7.58 14.73
N LEU A 219 -4.66 6.56 14.15
CA LEU A 219 -5.65 6.75 13.10
C LEU A 219 -6.84 7.58 13.60
N ALA A 220 -7.36 7.31 14.81
CA ALA A 220 -8.46 8.08 15.38
C ALA A 220 -8.14 9.59 15.48
N LYS A 221 -6.91 9.95 15.86
CA LYS A 221 -6.46 11.35 15.89
C LYS A 221 -6.32 11.95 14.49
N ALA A 222 -5.84 11.16 13.54
CA ALA A 222 -5.65 11.63 12.16
C ALA A 222 -6.98 11.79 11.43
N THR A 223 -8.00 10.98 11.73
CA THR A 223 -9.31 10.99 11.06
C THR A 223 -10.41 11.76 11.79
N ALA A 224 -10.13 12.26 12.99
CA ALA A 224 -11.04 13.15 13.73
C ALA A 224 -11.19 14.52 13.04
#